data_AF-K1SPT7-F1
#
_entry.id   AF-K1SPT7-F1
#
_cell.length_a   1.000
_cell.length_b   1.000
_cell.length_c   1.000
_cell.angle_alpha   90.00
_cell.angle_beta   90.00
_cell.angle_gamma   90.00
#
_symmetry.space_group_name_H-M   'P 1'
#
loop_
_entity.id
_entity.type
_entity.pdbx_description
1 polymer ?
#
loop_
_entity_poly.entity_id
_entity_poly.type
_entity_poly.pdbx_seq_one_letter_code
_entity_poly.pdbx_strand_id
1 'polypeptide(L)'
;APAYNASKAYQINYTEGLRQRALRSHRPIVVTDLRPGLTDTAMAKGEGLFWVMPVGRVADGMLRAIRRRRAVATVTRRWRLVAWILRLLPGWLYVRF
;
A
#
# COMPACT_ATOMS: atom_id res chain seq x y z
N ALA A 1 0.97 6.68 -15.53
CA ALA A 1 0.06 7.85 -15.58
C ALA A 1 0.02 8.55 -14.22
N PRO A 2 0.23 9.87 -14.14
CA PRO A 2 0.27 10.63 -12.87
C PRO A 2 -1.04 10.60 -12.08
N ALA A 3 -2.18 10.65 -12.78
CA ALA A 3 -3.52 10.65 -12.17
C ALA A 3 -3.79 9.39 -11.33
N TYR A 4 -3.38 8.20 -11.81
CA TYR A 4 -3.52 6.95 -11.06
C TYR A 4 -2.77 7.00 -9.72
N ASN A 5 -1.53 7.50 -9.75
CA ASN A 5 -0.70 7.65 -8.56
C ASN A 5 -1.32 8.64 -7.57
N ALA A 6 -1.87 9.76 -8.06
CA ALA A 6 -2.57 10.74 -7.24
C ALA A 6 -3.81 10.14 -6.56
N SER A 7 -4.64 9.39 -7.30
CA SER A 7 -5.81 8.71 -6.72
C SER A 7 -5.41 7.68 -5.65
N LYS A 8 -4.31 6.95 -5.85
CA LYS A 8 -3.80 6.00 -4.84
C LYS A 8 -3.23 6.70 -3.61
N ALA A 9 -2.56 7.84 -3.76
CA ALA A 9 -2.11 8.66 -2.63
C ALA A 9 -3.29 9.23 -1.84
N TYR A 10 -4.35 9.68 -2.52
CA TYR A 10 -5.58 10.13 -1.88
C TYR A 10 -6.24 9.02 -1.05
N GLN A 11 -6.36 7.80 -1.61
CA GLN A 11 -6.93 6.64 -0.90
C GLN A 11 -6.21 6.35 0.42
N ILE A 12 -4.87 6.46 0.42
CA ILE A 12 -4.04 6.30 1.63
C ILE A 12 -4.38 7.35 2.70
N ASN A 13 -4.47 8.62 2.32
CA ASN A 13 -4.77 9.69 3.27
C ASN A 13 -6.21 9.61 3.79
N TYR A 14 -7.16 9.28 2.91
CA TYR A 14 -8.56 9.15 3.27
C TYR A 14 -8.81 7.99 4.25
N THR A 15 -8.18 6.83 4.02
CA THR A 15 -8.28 5.68 4.93
C THR A 15 -7.65 5.93 6.29
N GLU A 16 -6.57 6.71 6.36
CA GLU A 16 -5.99 7.18 7.61
C GLU A 16 -6.96 8.08 8.39
N GLY A 17 -7.62 9.02 7.72
CA GLY A 17 -8.67 9.84 8.33
C GLY A 17 -9.87 9.01 8.84
N LEU A 18 -10.33 8.03 8.06
CA LEU A 18 -11.38 7.10 8.48
C LEU A 18 -10.98 6.31 9.72
N ARG A 19 -9.73 5.85 9.80
CA ARG A 19 -9.19 5.13 10.96
C ARG A 19 -9.22 5.99 12.22
N GLN A 20 -8.80 7.25 12.12
CA GLN A 20 -8.86 8.18 13.24
C GLN A 20 -10.30 8.43 13.70
N ARG A 21 -11.23 8.61 12.75
CA ARG A 21 -12.67 8.75 13.06
C ARG A 21 -13.24 7.50 13.72
N ALA A 22 -12.89 6.30 13.24
CA ALA A 22 -13.32 5.04 13.82
C ALA A 22 -12.84 4.89 15.27
N LEU A 23 -11.57 5.21 15.55
CA LEU A 23 -11.02 5.19 16.91
C LEU A 23 -11.76 6.17 17.84
N ARG A 24 -12.07 7.39 17.37
CA ARG A 24 -12.80 8.39 18.16
C ARG A 24 -14.27 8.06 18.38
N SER A 25 -14.85 7.16 17.58
CA SER A 25 -16.26 6.79 17.68
C SER A 25 -16.57 5.82 18.82
N HIS A 26 -15.55 5.27 19.50
CA HIS A 26 -15.67 4.21 20.52
C HIS A 26 -16.44 2.97 20.06
N ARG A 27 -16.58 2.78 18.74
CA ARG A 27 -17.19 1.59 18.14
C ARG A 27 -16.11 0.59 17.72
N PRO A 28 -16.39 -0.72 17.70
CA PRO A 28 -15.42 -1.75 17.32
C PRO A 28 -15.22 -1.83 15.79
N ILE A 29 -15.07 -0.68 15.12
CA ILE A 29 -14.87 -0.56 13.68
C ILE A 29 -13.36 -0.50 13.40
N VAL A 30 -12.89 -1.38 12.51
CA VAL A 30 -11.49 -1.41 12.08
C VAL A 30 -11.41 -1.07 10.61
N VAL A 31 -10.54 -0.12 10.30
CA VAL A 31 -10.18 0.24 8.92
C VAL A 31 -8.79 -0.34 8.65
N THR A 32 -8.71 -1.25 7.68
CA THR A 32 -7.46 -1.86 7.23
C THR A 32 -7.10 -1.34 5.86
N ASP A 33 -6.02 -0.57 5.76
CA ASP A 33 -5.49 -0.10 4.49
C ASP A 33 -4.61 -1.19 3.84
N LEU A 34 -5.05 -1.70 2.70
CA LEU A 34 -4.38 -2.73 1.93
C LEU A 34 -3.60 -2.12 0.78
N ARG A 35 -2.27 -2.22 0.86
CA ARG A 35 -1.34 -1.69 -0.14
C ARG A 35 -0.61 -2.86 -0.83
N PRO A 36 -1.24 -3.50 -1.84
CA PRO A 36 -0.54 -4.48 -2.65
C PRO A 36 0.60 -3.82 -3.41
N GLY A 37 1.74 -4.50 -3.48
CA GLY A 37 2.76 -4.15 -4.46
C GLY A 37 2.35 -4.61 -5.86
N LEU A 38 3.32 -4.65 -6.77
CA LEU A 38 3.10 -5.17 -8.11
C LEU A 38 2.58 -6.63 -8.05
N THR A 39 1.38 -6.84 -8.58
CA THR A 39 0.65 -8.11 -8.49
C THR A 39 0.32 -8.60 -9.90
N ASP A 40 0.37 -9.91 -10.10
CA ASP A 40 0.20 -10.59 -11.38
C ASP A 40 -1.27 -10.59 -11.83
N THR A 41 -1.81 -9.40 -12.01
CA THR A 41 -3.18 -9.17 -12.46
C THR A 41 -3.18 -8.80 -13.92
N ALA A 42 -4.30 -9.03 -14.62
CA ALA A 42 -4.47 -8.58 -16.00
C ALA A 42 -4.32 -7.06 -16.19
N MET A 43 -4.36 -6.28 -15.11
CA MET A 43 -4.12 -4.83 -15.08
C MET A 43 -2.61 -4.48 -15.08
N ALA A 44 -1.75 -5.37 -14.58
CA ALA A 44 -0.30 -5.21 -14.63
C ALA A 44 0.20 -5.63 -16.02
N LYS A 45 0.00 -4.76 -17.02
CA LYS A 45 0.54 -4.93 -18.37
C LYS A 45 1.79 -4.07 -18.55
N GLY A 46 2.90 -4.69 -18.94
CA GLY A 46 4.17 -4.03 -19.25
C GLY A 46 5.30 -5.05 -19.38
N GLU A 47 6.22 -4.83 -20.31
CA GLU A 47 7.47 -5.60 -20.38
C GLU A 47 8.39 -5.20 -19.21
N GLY A 48 9.12 -6.16 -18.63
CA GLY A 48 10.07 -5.87 -17.55
C GLY A 48 9.48 -5.66 -16.14
N LEU A 49 8.26 -6.14 -15.88
CA LEU A 49 7.65 -6.09 -14.55
C LEU A 49 8.50 -6.89 -13.53
N PHE A 50 9.27 -6.19 -12.71
CA PHE A 50 10.14 -6.81 -11.71
C PHE A 50 9.36 -7.07 -10.40
N TRP A 51 9.61 -8.22 -9.77
CA TRP A 51 9.01 -8.57 -8.46
C TRP A 51 7.48 -8.64 -8.40
N VAL A 52 6.85 -9.05 -9.50
CA VAL A 52 5.40 -9.36 -9.55
C VAL A 52 5.06 -10.50 -8.57
N MET A 53 3.99 -10.31 -7.81
CA MET A 53 3.48 -11.32 -6.87
C MET A 53 2.30 -12.10 -7.46
N PRO A 54 2.24 -13.44 -7.29
CA PRO A 54 1.04 -14.22 -7.65
C PRO A 54 -0.20 -13.74 -6.89
N VAL A 55 -1.33 -13.60 -7.60
CA VAL A 55 -2.59 -13.07 -7.05
C VAL A 55 -3.05 -13.81 -5.79
N GLY A 56 -2.97 -15.15 -5.79
CA GLY A 56 -3.38 -15.96 -4.63
C GLY A 56 -2.61 -15.58 -3.35
N ARG A 57 -1.29 -15.41 -3.43
CA ARG A 57 -0.48 -14.99 -2.27
C ARG A 57 -0.84 -13.59 -1.79
N VAL A 58 -1.19 -12.69 -2.72
CA VAL A 58 -1.62 -11.33 -2.39
C VAL A 58 -2.96 -11.35 -1.67
N ALA A 59 -3.94 -12.08 -2.21
CA ALA A 59 -5.27 -12.25 -1.62
C ALA A 59 -5.20 -12.87 -0.22
N ASP A 60 -4.43 -13.95 -0.04
CA ASP A 60 -4.23 -14.58 1.27
C ASP A 60 -3.56 -13.64 2.28
N GLY A 61 -2.62 -12.82 1.81
CA GLY A 61 -1.97 -11.78 2.61
C GLY A 61 -2.97 -10.72 3.10
N MET A 62 -3.81 -10.23 2.19
CA MET A 62 -4.87 -9.26 2.49
C MET A 62 -5.90 -9.81 3.47
N LEU A 63 -6.41 -11.02 3.22
CA LEU A 63 -7.42 -11.66 4.07
C LEU A 63 -6.87 -11.88 5.49
N ARG A 64 -5.62 -12.32 5.62
CA ARG A 64 -4.95 -12.45 6.93
C ARG A 64 -4.80 -11.10 7.63
N ALA A 65 -4.49 -10.03 6.90
CA ALA A 65 -4.36 -8.69 7.47
C ALA A 65 -5.70 -8.16 8.01
N ILE A 66 -6.79 -8.36 7.26
CA ILE A 66 -8.15 -8.02 7.68
C ILE A 66 -8.52 -8.80 8.94
N ARG A 67 -8.36 -10.13 8.93
CA ARG A 67 -8.66 -11.00 10.09
C ARG A 67 -7.87 -10.60 11.34
N ARG A 68 -6.63 -10.16 11.17
CA ARG A 68 -5.75 -9.67 12.26
C ARG A 68 -5.97 -8.20 12.62
N ARG A 69 -6.98 -7.53 12.03
CA ARG A 69 -7.33 -6.13 12.30
C ARG A 69 -6.14 -5.16 12.18
N ARG A 70 -5.26 -5.39 11.21
CA ARG A 70 -4.08 -4.54 11.03
C ARG A 70 -4.49 -3.17 10.48
N ALA A 71 -3.87 -2.11 10.98
CA ALA A 71 -4.12 -0.76 10.46
C ALA A 71 -3.65 -0.59 9.01
N VAL A 72 -2.44 -1.08 8.69
CA VAL A 72 -1.86 -1.03 7.34
C VAL A 72 -1.23 -2.38 7.02
N ALA A 73 -1.49 -2.89 5.83
CA ALA A 73 -0.87 -4.11 5.32
C ALA A 73 -0.28 -3.89 3.94
N THR A 74 1.06 -3.89 3.90
CA THR A 74 1.84 -4.00 2.67
C THR A 74 2.08 -5.47 2.37
N VAL A 75 1.68 -5.90 1.17
CA VAL A 75 1.79 -7.31 0.77
C VAL A 75 3.24 -7.71 0.48
N THR A 76 4.08 -6.74 0.15
CA THR A 76 5.48 -6.96 -0.19
C THR A 76 6.39 -6.36 0.88
N ARG A 77 6.99 -7.22 1.73
CA ARG A 77 7.98 -6.79 2.75
C ARG A 77 9.16 -6.03 2.13
N ARG A 78 9.59 -6.42 0.92
CA ARG A 78 10.68 -5.79 0.15
C ARG A 78 10.49 -4.30 -0.11
N TRP A 79 9.25 -3.86 -0.36
CA TRP A 79 8.95 -2.44 -0.60
C TRP A 79 9.05 -1.58 0.66
N ARG A 80 9.03 -2.19 1.85
CA ARG A 80 9.30 -1.43 3.09
C ARG A 80 10.72 -0.91 3.14
N LEU A 81 11.70 -1.69 2.65
CA LEU A 81 13.09 -1.26 2.59
C LEU A 81 13.26 -0.11 1.60
N VAL A 82 12.70 -0.24 0.40
CA VAL A 82 12.73 0.82 -0.62
C VAL A 82 12.06 2.10 -0.11
N ALA A 83 10.87 1.98 0.51
CA ALA A 83 10.19 3.14 1.09
C ALA A 83 10.99 3.78 2.24
N TRP A 84 11.73 2.98 3.02
CA TRP A 84 12.64 3.48 4.05
C TRP A 84 13.83 4.24 3.44
N ILE A 85 14.46 3.69 2.40
CA ILE A 85 15.58 4.33 1.69
C ILE A 85 15.11 5.65 1.07
N LEU A 86 13.97 5.66 0.39
CA LEU A 86 13.40 6.86 -0.22
C LEU A 86 13.07 7.95 0.81
N ARG A 87 12.66 7.57 2.03
CA ARG A 87 12.41 8.52 3.13
C ARG A 87 13.69 9.13 3.71
N LEU A 88 14.80 8.41 3.66
CA LEU A 88 16.11 8.88 4.13
C LEU A 88 16.86 9.68 3.05
N LEU A 89 16.43 9.60 1.80
CA LEU A 89 17.11 10.26 0.69
C LEU A 89 17.00 11.78 0.84
N PRO A 90 18.13 12.52 0.77
CA PRO A 90 18.10 13.98 0.76
C PRO A 90 17.30 14.51 -0.44
N GLY A 91 16.51 15.57 -0.22
CA GLY A 91 15.61 16.11 -1.25
C GLY A 91 16.29 16.50 -2.57
N TRP A 92 17.59 16.86 -2.55
CA TRP A 92 18.35 17.20 -3.75
C TRP A 92 18.68 16.00 -4.66
N LEU A 93 18.80 14.78 -4.11
CA LEU A 93 18.89 13.57 -4.92
C LEU A 93 17.53 13.16 -5.47
N TYR A 94 16.46 13.38 -4.69
CA TYR A 94 15.11 12.96 -5.06
C TYR A 94 14.57 13.72 -6.27
N VAL A 95 14.88 15.01 -6.40
CA VAL A 95 14.44 15.84 -7.55
C VAL A 95 15.22 15.52 -8.85
N ARG A 96 16.34 14.80 -8.75
CA ARG A 96 17.19 14.44 -9.90
C ARG A 96 16.85 13.08 -10.51
N PHE A 97 15.97 12.30 -9.87
CA PHE A 97 15.42 11.03 -10.34
C PHE A 97 14.00 11.20 -10.89
#